data_AF-A0A1V8RLU3-F1
#
_entry.id   AF-A0A1V8RLU3-F1
#
_cell.length_a   1.000
_cell.length_b   1.000
_cell.length_c   1.000
_cell.angle_alpha   90.00
_cell.angle_beta   90.00
_cell.angle_gamma   90.00
#
_symmetry.space_group_name_H-M   'P 1'
#
loop_
_entity.id
_entity.type
_entity.pdbx_description
1 polymer ?
#
loop_
_entity_poly.entity_id
_entity_poly.type
_entity_poly.pdbx_seq_one_letter_code
_entity_poly.pdbx_strand_id
1 'polypeptide(L)'
;MPNMAGAAYGSPTWARTGGRADLLRVPYGDYNCLKLPPDVEERQNDYVMLGDIFPTGWHCTELAGMRPGGTVVVYGAGPVGLKAAYSAMIKGACMVIVVDRHPDRLRLQARSAPCPSPTQRALRWTR
;
A
#
# COMPACT_ATOMS: atom_id res chain seq x y z
N MET A 1 3.15 0.72 -29.49
CA MET A 1 2.99 0.45 -28.05
C MET A 1 4.04 -0.59 -27.66
N PRO A 2 4.77 -0.44 -26.54
CA PRO A 2 5.72 -1.46 -26.08
C PRO A 2 4.98 -2.78 -25.77
N ASN A 3 5.59 -3.93 -26.06
CA ASN A 3 5.02 -5.25 -25.74
C ASN A 3 4.90 -5.48 -24.21
N MET A 4 5.68 -4.75 -23.40
CA MET A 4 5.60 -4.76 -21.95
C MET A 4 6.01 -3.40 -21.38
N ALA A 5 5.01 -2.58 -21.05
CA ALA A 5 5.20 -1.38 -20.24
C ALA A 5 4.86 -1.72 -18.77
N GLY A 6 5.70 -1.27 -17.83
CA GLY A 6 5.69 -1.73 -16.43
C GLY A 6 6.71 -2.84 -16.13
N ALA A 7 7.26 -2.82 -14.91
CA ALA A 7 8.08 -3.89 -14.32
C ALA A 7 8.33 -3.59 -12.83
N ALA A 8 8.57 -4.62 -12.04
CA ALA A 8 9.15 -4.45 -10.71
C ALA A 8 10.68 -4.30 -10.82
N TYR A 9 11.19 -3.11 -10.53
CA TYR A 9 12.63 -2.82 -10.53
C TYR A 9 13.34 -3.55 -9.40
N GLY A 10 14.41 -4.28 -9.71
CA GLY A 10 15.12 -5.12 -8.76
C GLY A 10 14.52 -6.52 -8.58
N SER A 11 13.45 -6.87 -9.32
CA SER A 11 12.92 -8.22 -9.30
C SER A 11 13.68 -9.15 -10.26
N PRO A 12 14.05 -10.37 -9.83
CA PRO A 12 14.68 -11.37 -10.69
C PRO A 12 13.84 -11.74 -11.91
N THR A 13 12.50 -11.69 -11.79
CA THR A 13 11.57 -12.12 -12.83
C THR A 13 11.45 -11.16 -14.00
N TRP A 14 11.72 -9.86 -13.78
CA TRP A 14 11.65 -8.84 -14.85
C TRP A 14 13.03 -8.32 -15.27
N ALA A 15 14.11 -8.89 -14.72
CA ALA A 15 15.51 -8.62 -15.06
C ALA A 15 15.87 -7.12 -15.16
N ARG A 16 15.23 -6.27 -14.35
CA ARG A 16 15.54 -4.83 -14.26
C ARG A 16 16.34 -4.55 -13.00
N THR A 17 17.36 -3.69 -13.11
CA THR A 17 18.13 -3.22 -11.96
C THR A 17 17.24 -2.48 -10.96
N GLY A 18 17.53 -2.65 -9.67
CA GLY A 18 16.77 -2.05 -8.57
C GLY A 18 17.18 -0.60 -8.29
N GLY A 19 16.32 0.13 -7.58
CA GLY A 19 16.50 1.55 -7.28
C GLY A 19 17.32 1.88 -6.04
N ARG A 20 17.92 0.91 -5.35
CA ARG A 20 18.80 1.17 -4.21
C ARG A 20 20.20 1.56 -4.69
N ALA A 21 20.28 2.68 -5.39
CA ALA A 21 21.46 3.26 -6.02
C ALA A 21 21.24 4.76 -6.23
N ASP A 22 22.30 5.52 -6.48
CA ASP A 22 22.20 6.96 -6.72
C ASP A 22 21.45 7.30 -8.01
N LEU A 23 21.46 6.38 -8.99
CA LEU A 23 20.78 6.51 -10.27
C LEU A 23 20.04 5.22 -10.62
N LEU A 24 18.83 5.36 -11.18
CA LEU A 24 18.00 4.26 -11.68
C LEU A 24 17.58 4.53 -13.12
N ARG A 25 17.72 3.52 -13.99
CA ARG A 25 17.17 3.57 -15.34
C ARG A 25 15.70 3.15 -15.33
N VAL A 26 14.82 4.03 -15.81
CA VAL A 26 13.40 3.75 -16.03
C VAL A 26 13.13 3.69 -17.54
N PRO A 27 13.01 2.49 -18.15
CA PRO A 27 12.58 2.36 -19.55
C PRO A 27 11.18 2.95 -19.75
N TYR A 28 10.89 3.54 -20.91
CA TYR A 28 9.58 4.12 -21.23
C TYR A 28 9.08 5.09 -20.13
N GLY A 29 9.90 6.08 -19.77
CA GLY A 29 9.60 7.02 -18.68
C GLY A 29 8.32 7.83 -18.92
N ASP A 30 7.99 8.10 -20.18
CA ASP A 30 6.73 8.69 -20.62
C ASP A 30 5.49 7.86 -20.24
N TYR A 31 5.64 6.55 -20.11
CA TYR A 31 4.54 5.63 -19.71
C TYR A 31 4.62 5.20 -18.24
N ASN A 32 5.84 5.01 -17.71
CA ASN A 32 6.03 4.44 -16.37
C ASN A 32 6.16 5.50 -15.27
N CYS A 33 6.59 6.73 -15.58
CA CYS A 33 6.74 7.79 -14.58
C CYS A 33 5.46 8.62 -14.46
N LEU A 34 5.08 8.90 -13.22
CA LEU A 34 4.04 9.88 -12.90
C LEU A 34 4.71 11.22 -12.56
N LYS A 35 4.26 12.31 -13.20
CA LYS A 35 4.69 13.66 -12.84
C LYS A 35 4.07 14.04 -11.50
N LEU A 36 4.92 14.30 -10.51
CA LEU A 36 4.46 14.71 -9.18
C LEU A 36 4.05 16.21 -9.18
N PRO A 37 3.09 16.57 -8.33
CA PRO A 37 2.66 17.96 -8.16
C PRO A 37 3.76 18.83 -7.49
N PRO A 38 3.62 20.17 -7.49
CA PRO A 38 4.65 21.09 -6.99
C PRO A 38 4.98 20.97 -5.51
N ASP A 39 4.08 20.41 -4.69
CA ASP A 39 4.27 20.14 -3.27
C ASP A 39 5.12 18.88 -2.99
N VAL A 40 5.81 18.36 -4.01
CA VAL A 40 6.66 17.15 -3.92
C VAL A 40 7.73 17.23 -2.82
N GLU A 41 8.35 18.39 -2.62
CA GLU A 41 9.40 18.53 -1.61
C GLU A 41 8.84 18.37 -0.18
N GLU A 42 7.65 18.90 0.06
CA GLU A 42 6.97 18.81 1.36
C GLU A 42 6.38 17.42 1.61
N ARG A 43 5.90 16.75 0.55
CA ARG A 43 5.14 15.49 0.63
C ARG A 43 5.86 14.27 0.07
N GLN A 44 7.18 14.33 -0.07
CA GLN A 44 8.00 13.22 -0.60
C GLN A 44 7.75 11.88 0.11
N ASN A 45 7.55 11.90 1.43
CA ASN A 45 7.29 10.71 2.24
C ASN A 45 5.94 10.04 1.93
N ASP A 46 4.97 10.81 1.45
CA ASP A 46 3.68 10.29 1.01
C ASP A 46 3.78 9.78 -0.42
N TYR A 47 4.42 10.54 -1.32
CA TYR A 47 4.57 10.18 -2.72
C TYR A 47 5.41 8.92 -2.93
N VAL A 48 6.45 8.69 -2.11
CA VAL A 48 7.24 7.45 -2.21
C VAL A 48 6.39 6.19 -1.96
N MET A 49 5.30 6.30 -1.18
CA MET A 49 4.39 5.18 -0.93
C MET A 49 3.61 4.77 -2.17
N LEU A 50 3.44 5.70 -3.13
CA LEU A 50 2.77 5.44 -4.41
C LEU A 50 3.61 4.60 -5.37
N GLY A 51 4.91 4.41 -5.11
CA GLY A 51 5.78 3.60 -5.95
C GLY A 51 5.53 2.09 -5.86
N ASP A 52 4.92 1.62 -4.77
CA ASP A 52 4.64 0.19 -4.56
C ASP A 52 3.49 -0.01 -3.55
N ILE A 53 3.77 0.20 -2.26
CA ILE A 53 2.95 -0.40 -1.20
C ILE A 53 1.52 0.13 -1.16
N PHE A 54 1.30 1.39 -1.57
CA PHE A 54 -0.03 1.97 -1.60
C PHE A 54 -0.86 1.42 -2.77
N PRO A 55 -0.42 1.49 -4.04
CA PRO A 55 -1.10 0.81 -5.15
C PRO A 55 -1.31 -0.68 -4.91
N THR A 56 -0.33 -1.37 -4.33
CA THR A 56 -0.45 -2.79 -3.98
C THR A 56 -1.59 -3.01 -2.97
N GLY A 57 -1.64 -2.24 -1.89
CA GLY A 57 -2.71 -2.31 -0.90
C GLY A 57 -4.09 -1.96 -1.49
N TRP A 58 -4.16 -0.95 -2.36
CA TRP A 58 -5.38 -0.59 -3.08
C TRP A 58 -5.84 -1.74 -3.96
N HIS A 59 -4.94 -2.31 -4.77
CA HIS A 59 -5.24 -3.42 -5.67
C HIS A 59 -5.73 -4.65 -4.91
N CYS A 60 -5.20 -4.96 -3.73
CA CYS A 60 -5.72 -6.02 -2.88
C CYS A 60 -7.21 -5.84 -2.55
N THR A 61 -7.67 -4.60 -2.31
CA THR A 61 -9.10 -4.35 -2.05
C THR A 61 -9.97 -4.54 -3.29
N GLU A 62 -9.45 -4.26 -4.48
CA GLU A 62 -10.13 -4.55 -5.76
C GLU A 62 -10.28 -6.07 -5.95
N LEU A 63 -9.18 -6.81 -5.79
CA LEU A 63 -9.16 -8.27 -5.93
C LEU A 63 -10.06 -8.95 -4.90
N ALA A 64 -10.17 -8.38 -3.70
CA ALA A 64 -11.06 -8.87 -2.66
C ALA A 64 -12.55 -8.55 -2.92
N GLY A 65 -12.88 -7.82 -3.99
CA GLY A 65 -14.25 -7.45 -4.34
C GLY A 65 -14.90 -6.55 -3.28
N MET A 66 -14.10 -5.72 -2.61
CA MET A 66 -14.58 -4.84 -1.53
C MET A 66 -15.63 -3.86 -2.06
N ARG A 67 -16.69 -3.66 -1.26
CA ARG A 67 -17.76 -2.71 -1.55
C ARG A 67 -17.93 -1.74 -0.37
N PRO A 68 -18.36 -0.49 -0.64
CA PRO A 68 -18.74 0.44 0.41
C PRO A 68 -19.77 -0.18 1.37
N GLY A 69 -19.65 0.11 2.66
CA GLY A 69 -20.47 -0.48 3.72
C GLY A 69 -20.04 -1.90 4.15
N GLY A 70 -19.11 -2.54 3.44
CA GLY A 70 -18.62 -3.87 3.78
C GLY A 70 -17.68 -3.91 4.99
N THR A 71 -17.53 -5.09 5.58
CA THR A 71 -16.47 -5.37 6.57
C THR A 71 -15.29 -6.05 5.90
N VAL A 72 -14.08 -5.54 6.13
CA VAL A 72 -12.83 -6.06 5.56
C VAL A 72 -11.94 -6.59 6.68
N VAL A 73 -11.36 -7.77 6.47
CA VAL A 73 -10.33 -8.33 7.37
C VAL A 73 -9.01 -8.41 6.62
N VAL A 74 -7.97 -7.78 7.17
CA VAL A 74 -6.62 -7.77 6.62
C VAL A 74 -5.72 -8.63 7.50
N TYR A 75 -5.18 -9.70 6.93
CA TYR A 75 -4.19 -10.56 7.60
C TYR A 75 -2.78 -10.03 7.31
N GLY A 76 -2.16 -9.46 8.34
CA GLY A 76 -0.84 -8.84 8.31
C GLY A 76 -0.91 -7.33 8.52
N ALA A 77 -0.25 -6.84 9.55
CA ALA A 77 -0.04 -5.43 9.86
C ALA A 77 1.36 -4.95 9.39
N GLY A 78 1.88 -5.55 8.31
CA GLY A 78 3.05 -5.03 7.60
C GLY A 78 2.71 -3.78 6.77
N PRO A 79 3.69 -3.15 6.11
CA PRO A 79 3.47 -1.89 5.39
C PRO A 79 2.36 -1.99 4.33
N VAL A 80 2.35 -3.05 3.52
CA VAL A 80 1.30 -3.30 2.52
C VAL A 80 -0.07 -3.52 3.18
N GLY A 81 -0.13 -4.32 4.24
CA GLY A 81 -1.39 -4.59 4.96
C GLY A 81 -1.99 -3.34 5.60
N LEU A 82 -1.15 -2.45 6.13
CA LEU A 82 -1.61 -1.16 6.64
C LEU A 82 -2.16 -0.26 5.52
N LYS A 83 -1.53 -0.25 4.34
CA LYS A 83 -2.05 0.50 3.18
C LYS A 83 -3.30 -0.14 2.57
N ALA A 84 -3.46 -1.46 2.64
CA ALA A 84 -4.69 -2.15 2.27
C ALA A 84 -5.85 -1.77 3.22
N ALA A 85 -5.59 -1.77 4.54
CA ALA A 85 -6.55 -1.31 5.53
C ALA A 85 -6.95 0.15 5.32
N TYR A 86 -5.98 1.02 5.01
CA TYR A 86 -6.21 2.42 4.69
C TYR A 86 -7.02 2.61 3.39
N SER A 87 -6.70 1.83 2.35
CA SER A 87 -7.44 1.84 1.08
C SER A 87 -8.89 1.40 1.27
N ALA A 88 -9.14 0.37 2.10
CA ALA A 88 -10.49 -0.06 2.43
C ALA A 88 -11.30 1.04 3.13
N MET A 89 -10.67 1.84 4.00
CA MET A 89 -11.34 3.00 4.63
C MET A 89 -11.69 4.08 3.61
N ILE A 90 -10.77 4.44 2.71
CA ILE A 90 -11.03 5.42 1.64
C ILE A 90 -12.20 4.96 0.76
N LYS A 91 -12.29 3.66 0.49
CA LYS A 91 -13.38 3.07 -0.30
C LYS A 91 -14.70 2.93 0.46
N GLY A 92 -14.76 3.35 1.73
CA GLY A 92 -15.97 3.37 2.51
C GLY A 92 -16.31 2.03 3.18
N ALA A 93 -15.32 1.22 3.57
CA ALA A 93 -15.58 0.07 4.43
C ALA A 93 -16.26 0.52 5.72
N CYS A 94 -17.31 -0.19 6.13
CA CYS A 94 -17.95 0.05 7.42
C CYS A 94 -17.03 -0.41 8.57
N MET A 95 -16.25 -1.46 8.39
CA MET A 95 -15.32 -1.93 9.41
C MET A 95 -14.08 -2.57 8.79
N VAL A 96 -12.91 -2.26 9.35
CA VAL A 96 -11.62 -2.80 8.92
C VAL A 96 -10.92 -3.43 10.12
N ILE A 97 -10.76 -4.75 10.06
CA ILE A 97 -10.11 -5.54 11.10
C ILE A 97 -8.71 -5.90 10.62
N VAL A 98 -7.68 -5.60 11.40
CA VAL A 98 -6.30 -5.97 11.07
C VAL A 98 -5.82 -7.04 12.04
N VAL A 99 -5.33 -8.15 11.49
CA VAL A 99 -4.88 -9.32 12.26
C VAL A 99 -3.37 -9.46 12.10
N ASP A 100 -2.61 -9.46 13.19
CA ASP A 100 -1.17 -9.75 13.17
C ASP A 100 -0.75 -10.44 14.48
N ARG A 101 0.44 -11.02 14.48
CA ARG A 101 1.05 -11.69 15.64
C ARG A 101 1.94 -10.72 16.43
N HIS A 102 2.51 -9.73 15.75
CA HIS A 102 3.47 -8.79 16.31
C HIS A 102 2.74 -7.60 16.94
N PRO A 103 2.81 -7.44 18.28
CA PRO A 103 2.09 -6.39 18.99
C PRO A 103 2.52 -4.99 18.54
N ASP A 104 3.79 -4.78 18.19
CA ASP A 104 4.30 -3.48 17.75
C ASP A 104 3.68 -3.02 16.43
N ARG A 105 3.39 -3.96 15.52
CA ARG A 105 2.71 -3.66 14.26
C ARG A 105 1.24 -3.30 14.48
N LEU A 106 0.58 -3.98 15.43
CA LEU A 106 -0.79 -3.65 15.82
C LEU A 106 -0.87 -2.29 16.54
N ARG A 107 0.12 -1.94 17.37
CA ARG A 107 0.22 -0.60 17.97
C ARG A 107 0.40 0.48 16.91
N LEU A 108 1.23 0.23 15.91
CA LEU A 108 1.41 1.14 14.78
C LEU A 108 0.09 1.31 14.01
N GLN A 109 -0.62 0.22 13.73
CA GLN A 109 -1.94 0.26 13.09
C GLN A 109 -2.92 1.15 13.87
N ALA A 110 -3.02 0.95 15.18
CA ALA A 110 -3.93 1.71 16.03
C ALA A 110 -3.60 3.22 16.05
N ARG A 111 -2.31 3.59 15.95
CA ARG A 111 -1.88 5.00 15.86
C ARG A 111 -2.07 5.61 14.47
N SER A 112 -1.97 4.80 13.43
CA SER A 112 -2.04 5.23 12.02
C SER A 112 -3.47 5.35 11.51
N ALA A 113 -4.43 4.85 12.29
CA ALA A 113 -5.85 4.92 12.02
C ALA A 113 -6.30 6.39 11.93
N PRO A 114 -6.89 6.84 10.81
CA PRO A 114 -7.42 8.20 10.70
C PRO A 114 -8.58 8.48 11.68
N CYS A 115 -9.17 7.45 12.28
CA CYS A 115 -10.14 7.59 13.37
C CYS A 115 -10.04 6.42 14.36
N PRO A 116 -9.87 6.67 15.68
CA PRO A 116 -10.03 5.65 16.72
C PRO A 116 -11.53 5.37 16.94
N SER A 117 -12.18 4.81 15.93
CA SER A 117 -13.61 4.49 15.94
C SER A 117 -13.83 2.97 16.05
N PRO A 118 -15.01 2.52 16.50
CA PRO A 118 -15.35 1.09 16.58
C PRO A 118 -15.23 0.34 15.25
N THR A 119 -15.07 1.06 14.14
CA THR A 119 -14.89 0.54 12.79
C THR A 119 -13.46 0.10 12.49
N GLN A 120 -12.47 0.31 13.37
CA GLN A 120 -11.16 -0.33 13.26
C GLN A 120 -10.78 -1.16 14.47
N ARG A 121 -10.43 -2.43 14.24
CA ARG A 121 -10.06 -3.35 15.31
C ARG A 121 -8.78 -4.11 15.01
N ALA A 122 -7.82 -4.00 15.92
CA ALA A 122 -6.61 -4.82 15.93
C ALA A 122 -6.90 -6.13 16.67
N LEU A 123 -6.67 -7.27 16.02
CA LEU A 123 -6.79 -8.58 16.63
C LEU A 123 -5.42 -9.25 16.65
N ARG A 124 -4.99 -9.64 17.85
CA ARG A 124 -3.78 -10.43 18.01
C ARG A 124 -4.08 -11.90 17.77
N TRP A 125 -3.38 -12.50 16.82
CA TRP A 125 -3.47 -13.95 16.59
C TRP A 125 -2.43 -14.68 17.44
N THR A 126 -2.91 -15.55 18.33
CA THR A 126 -2.09 -16.41 19.19
C THR A 126 -2.17 -17.85 18.69
N ARG A 127 -1.12 -18.29 17.99
CA ARG A 127 -0.73 -19.70 17.95
C ARG A 127 0.58 -19.84 18.71
#